data_AF-A0A7S0N9N3-F1
#
_entry.id   AF-A0A7S0N9N3-F1
#
_cell.length_a   1.000
_cell.length_b   1.000
_cell.length_c   1.000
_cell.angle_alpha   90.00
_cell.angle_beta   90.00
_cell.angle_gamma   90.00
#
_symmetry.space_group_name_H-M   'P 1'
#
loop_
_entity.id
_entity.type
_entity.pdbx_description
1 polymer ?
#
loop_
_entity_poly.entity_id
_entity_poly.type
_entity_poly.pdbx_seq_one_letter_code
_entity_poly.pdbx_strand_id
1 'polypeptide(L)'
;VQAAVMLNVLGDADGQEGLDLCNAMMNRAQATPGASAHYYGKADVKKNRKIGHITVVGDSVAQCLARVRVIQGLDAAPGPAPLVGIIMGSDSDLPCMKAAAEELDRFGVPYEISIVSAHRTPDRMFEYAHAAHNRGIKVIIAGAGGAAHLPGMVAAMTPLPVIGVPVKTTALSGNDSLLSIVQMPKGVPVATVAIDNAANAGLLAVRMIGASDRPLLDKMIQFLAKQEEEVLAKAARLEKIGYAAYLASK
;
A
#
# COMPACT_ATOMS: atom_id res chain seq x y z
N VAL A 1 -5.24 -24.29 -5.16
CA VAL A 1 -4.43 -25.43 -5.67
C VAL A 1 -3.03 -24.92 -5.83
N GLN A 2 -2.03 -25.54 -5.20
CA GLN A 2 -0.64 -25.12 -5.39
C GLN A 2 -0.26 -25.27 -6.88
N ALA A 3 0.23 -24.20 -7.49
CA ALA A 3 0.67 -24.14 -8.88
C ALA A 3 2.18 -23.94 -8.94
N ALA A 4 2.80 -24.41 -10.02
CA ALA A 4 4.23 -24.24 -10.28
C ALA A 4 4.48 -23.90 -11.76
N VAL A 5 5.43 -23.01 -12.02
CA VAL A 5 5.90 -22.62 -13.35
C VAL A 5 7.41 -22.71 -13.38
N MET A 6 7.98 -23.28 -14.46
CA MET A 6 9.43 -23.29 -14.69
C MET A 6 9.77 -22.36 -15.85
N LEU A 7 10.63 -21.39 -15.60
CA LEU A 7 11.18 -20.47 -16.59
C LEU A 7 12.60 -20.91 -16.96
N ASN A 8 12.85 -21.16 -18.24
CA ASN A 8 14.20 -21.42 -18.73
C ASN A 8 15.00 -20.12 -18.83
N VAL A 9 16.24 -20.12 -18.32
CA VAL A 9 17.15 -18.99 -18.49
C VAL A 9 18.05 -19.27 -19.68
N LEU A 10 17.89 -18.46 -20.74
CA LEU A 10 18.71 -18.50 -21.94
C LEU A 10 19.68 -17.31 -21.91
N GLY A 11 20.86 -17.45 -22.51
CA GLY A 11 21.73 -16.30 -22.77
C GLY A 11 21.11 -15.42 -23.85
N ASP A 12 21.00 -14.11 -23.61
CA ASP A 12 20.46 -13.15 -24.59
C ASP A 12 21.57 -12.53 -25.47
N ALA A 13 22.80 -12.52 -24.96
CA ALA A 13 24.01 -12.06 -25.62
C ALA A 13 25.19 -13.00 -25.33
N ASP A 14 26.29 -12.82 -26.05
CA ASP A 14 27.53 -13.56 -25.82
C ASP A 14 28.42 -12.84 -24.78
N GLY A 15 29.22 -13.59 -24.03
CA GLY A 15 30.22 -13.02 -23.13
C GLY A 15 29.63 -12.32 -21.90
N GLN A 16 30.27 -11.21 -21.48
CA GLN A 16 29.96 -10.53 -20.22
C GLN A 16 28.56 -9.91 -20.21
N GLU A 17 28.13 -9.32 -21.33
CA GLU A 17 26.79 -8.73 -21.46
C GLU A 17 25.69 -9.78 -21.23
N GLY A 18 25.85 -10.96 -21.81
CA GLY A 18 24.94 -12.08 -21.59
C GLY A 18 24.93 -12.52 -20.13
N LEU A 19 26.09 -12.55 -19.49
CA LEU A 19 26.21 -12.90 -18.08
C LEU A 19 25.53 -11.88 -17.17
N ASP A 20 25.69 -10.58 -17.43
CA ASP A 20 25.10 -9.51 -16.64
C ASP A 20 23.57 -9.52 -16.71
N LEU A 21 23.00 -9.70 -17.92
CA LEU A 21 21.56 -9.83 -18.12
C LEU A 21 20.98 -11.04 -17.38
N CYS A 22 21.69 -12.17 -17.45
CA CYS A 22 21.28 -13.39 -16.77
C CYS A 22 21.35 -13.25 -15.24
N ASN A 23 22.43 -12.63 -14.73
CA ASN A 23 22.57 -12.33 -13.31
C ASN A 23 21.48 -11.39 -12.82
N ALA A 24 21.11 -10.35 -13.60
CA ALA A 24 20.02 -9.46 -13.26
C ALA A 24 18.68 -10.21 -13.14
N MET A 25 18.38 -11.12 -14.07
CA MET A 25 17.17 -11.94 -14.01
C MET A 25 17.17 -12.88 -12.78
N MET A 26 18.32 -13.50 -12.49
CA MET A 26 18.46 -14.41 -11.35
C MET A 26 18.38 -13.67 -10.00
N ASN A 27 18.91 -12.45 -9.92
CA ASN A 27 18.78 -11.59 -8.75
C ASN A 27 17.31 -11.21 -8.51
N ARG A 28 16.56 -10.88 -9.57
CA ARG A 28 15.11 -10.65 -9.45
C ARG A 28 14.36 -11.90 -8.97
N ALA A 29 14.77 -13.08 -9.41
CA ALA A 29 14.20 -14.34 -8.93
C ALA A 29 14.47 -14.57 -7.44
N GLN A 30 15.68 -14.30 -6.95
CA GLN A 30 15.98 -14.41 -5.52
C GLN A 30 15.16 -13.45 -4.66
N ALA A 31 14.85 -12.27 -5.18
CA ALA A 31 14.00 -11.29 -4.50
C ALA A 31 12.49 -11.60 -4.59
N THR A 32 12.08 -12.57 -5.40
CA THR A 32 10.65 -12.87 -5.65
C THR A 32 10.19 -14.03 -4.74
N PRO A 33 9.19 -13.83 -3.87
CA PRO A 33 8.68 -14.90 -2.99
C PRO A 33 8.22 -16.13 -3.77
N GLY A 34 8.64 -17.31 -3.32
CA GLY A 34 8.29 -18.59 -3.97
C GLY A 34 9.03 -18.86 -5.28
N ALA A 35 10.07 -18.10 -5.61
CA ALA A 35 10.96 -18.38 -6.73
C ALA A 35 12.29 -19.00 -6.26
N SER A 36 12.86 -19.89 -7.06
CA SER A 36 14.16 -20.53 -6.81
C SER A 36 14.95 -20.60 -8.11
N ALA A 37 16.17 -20.07 -8.10
CA ALA A 37 17.06 -19.98 -9.25
C ALA A 37 18.11 -21.10 -9.22
N HIS A 38 18.34 -21.75 -10.36
CA HIS A 38 19.30 -22.84 -10.51
C HIS A 38 20.24 -22.58 -11.69
N TYR A 39 21.54 -22.40 -11.42
CA TYR A 39 22.59 -22.27 -12.42
C TYR A 39 23.18 -23.63 -12.82
N TYR A 40 23.57 -23.77 -14.09
CA TYR A 40 24.20 -24.99 -14.61
C TYR A 40 25.74 -24.90 -14.70
N GLY A 41 26.35 -23.85 -14.15
CA GLY A 41 27.82 -23.73 -14.04
C GLY A 41 28.58 -23.73 -15.38
N LYS A 42 27.99 -23.19 -16.45
CA LYS A 42 28.63 -23.14 -17.78
C LYS A 42 29.68 -22.04 -17.83
N ALA A 43 30.86 -22.35 -18.38
CA ALA A 43 31.99 -21.42 -18.47
C ALA A 43 31.70 -20.16 -19.29
N ASP A 44 30.87 -20.28 -20.35
CA ASP A 44 30.51 -19.16 -21.23
C ASP A 44 28.99 -19.06 -21.43
N VAL A 45 28.48 -17.83 -21.33
CA VAL A 45 27.13 -17.46 -21.77
C VAL A 45 27.17 -17.19 -23.28
N LYS A 46 26.34 -17.92 -24.03
CA LYS A 46 26.14 -17.73 -25.46
C LYS A 46 24.67 -17.47 -25.74
N LYS A 47 24.38 -16.67 -26.76
CA LYS A 47 23.02 -16.39 -27.18
C LYS A 47 22.23 -17.68 -27.44
N ASN A 48 21.00 -17.74 -26.96
CA ASN A 48 20.09 -18.90 -26.99
C ASN A 48 20.57 -20.16 -26.25
N ARG A 49 21.73 -20.14 -25.57
CA ARG A 49 22.18 -21.28 -24.78
C ARG A 49 21.47 -21.26 -23.43
N LYS A 50 20.79 -22.35 -23.07
CA LYS A 50 20.22 -22.51 -21.72
C LYS A 50 21.34 -22.55 -20.69
N ILE A 51 21.34 -21.64 -19.73
CA ILE A 51 22.36 -21.53 -18.67
C ILE A 51 21.82 -21.88 -17.28
N GLY A 52 20.50 -21.98 -17.14
CA GLY A 52 19.84 -22.33 -15.90
C GLY A 52 18.33 -22.44 -16.05
N HIS A 53 17.64 -22.53 -14.93
CA HIS A 53 16.18 -22.40 -14.87
C HIS A 53 15.77 -21.77 -13.54
N ILE A 54 14.56 -21.23 -13.51
CA ILE A 54 13.93 -20.66 -12.32
C ILE A 54 12.60 -21.37 -12.12
N THR A 55 12.36 -21.87 -10.92
CA THR A 55 11.10 -22.49 -10.52
C THR A 55 10.31 -21.49 -9.68
N VAL A 56 9.04 -21.26 -10.02
CA VAL A 56 8.13 -20.36 -9.30
C VAL A 56 6.93 -21.15 -8.82
N VAL A 57 6.68 -21.18 -7.52
CA VAL A 57 5.51 -21.83 -6.91
C VAL A 57 4.55 -20.79 -6.34
N GLY A 58 3.26 -21.11 -6.25
CA GLY A 58 2.24 -20.21 -5.71
C GLY A 58 0.88 -20.88 -5.51
N ASP A 59 -0.13 -20.12 -5.05
CA ASP A 59 -1.47 -20.62 -4.74
C ASP A 59 -2.39 -20.69 -5.98
N SER A 60 -1.94 -20.12 -7.10
CA SER A 60 -2.61 -20.16 -8.40
C SER A 60 -1.62 -19.93 -9.55
N VAL A 61 -2.00 -20.34 -10.76
CA VAL A 61 -1.22 -20.08 -11.98
C VAL A 61 -1.06 -18.58 -12.23
N ALA A 62 -2.11 -17.79 -11.99
CA ALA A 62 -2.06 -16.33 -12.16
C ALA A 62 -1.00 -15.67 -11.25
N GLN A 63 -0.90 -16.12 -9.99
CA GLN A 63 0.13 -15.65 -9.06
C GLN A 63 1.54 -16.03 -9.56
N CYS A 64 1.72 -17.24 -10.08
CA CYS A 64 3.00 -17.69 -10.65
C CYS A 64 3.39 -16.86 -11.87
N LEU A 65 2.45 -16.59 -12.79
CA LEU A 65 2.70 -15.81 -13.99
C LEU A 65 3.03 -14.34 -13.69
N ALA A 66 2.37 -13.73 -12.70
CA ALA A 66 2.72 -12.38 -12.24
C ALA A 66 4.16 -12.30 -11.73
N ARG A 67 4.60 -13.30 -10.94
CA ARG A 67 5.98 -13.44 -10.48
C ARG A 67 6.97 -13.67 -11.63
N VAL A 68 6.59 -14.43 -12.65
CA VAL A 68 7.43 -14.65 -13.85
C VAL A 68 7.65 -13.35 -14.61
N ARG A 69 6.61 -12.51 -14.80
CA ARG A 69 6.74 -11.22 -15.49
C ARG A 69 7.73 -10.29 -14.78
N VAL A 70 7.68 -10.25 -13.45
CA VAL A 70 8.66 -9.54 -12.62
C VAL A 70 10.08 -10.05 -12.88
N ILE A 71 10.27 -11.37 -12.82
CA ILE A 71 11.58 -12.00 -12.98
C ILE A 71 12.15 -11.64 -14.35
N GLN A 72 11.33 -11.65 -15.40
CA GLN A 72 11.69 -11.24 -16.75
C GLN A 72 11.95 -9.72 -16.89
N GLY A 73 11.69 -8.93 -15.85
CA GLY A 73 11.84 -7.47 -15.89
C GLY A 73 10.75 -6.77 -16.71
N LEU A 74 9.65 -7.47 -17.00
CA LEU A 74 8.49 -6.91 -17.71
C LEU A 74 7.64 -6.04 -16.79
N ASP A 75 7.64 -6.35 -15.49
CA ASP A 75 7.01 -5.56 -14.43
C ASP A 75 8.04 -5.26 -13.34
N ALA A 76 7.87 -4.16 -12.61
CA ALA A 76 8.69 -3.85 -11.44
C ALA A 76 8.59 -5.00 -10.41
N ALA A 77 9.70 -5.29 -9.71
CA ALA A 77 9.70 -6.24 -8.61
C ALA A 77 8.50 -5.96 -7.69
N PRO A 78 7.71 -6.98 -7.29
CA PRO A 78 6.61 -6.73 -6.40
C PRO A 78 7.29 -6.24 -5.13
N GLY A 79 7.02 -4.98 -4.79
CA GLY A 79 7.26 -4.53 -3.44
C GLY A 79 6.59 -5.50 -2.46
N PRO A 80 6.93 -5.43 -1.17
CA PRO A 80 6.20 -6.17 -0.15
C PRO A 80 4.69 -6.09 -0.42
N ALA A 81 4.01 -7.24 -0.44
CA ALA A 81 2.60 -7.31 -0.79
C ALA A 81 1.80 -6.31 0.07
N PRO A 82 0.91 -5.50 -0.52
CA PRO A 82 0.28 -4.41 0.19
C PRO A 82 -0.59 -4.94 1.34
N LEU A 83 -0.35 -4.42 2.54
CA LEU A 83 -1.19 -4.68 3.71
C LEU A 83 -2.31 -3.65 3.82
N VAL A 84 -2.14 -2.46 3.23
CA VAL A 84 -3.15 -1.41 3.20
C VAL A 84 -3.48 -1.03 1.76
N GLY A 85 -4.77 -0.94 1.45
CA GLY A 85 -5.26 -0.39 0.20
C GLY A 85 -5.72 1.05 0.38
N ILE A 86 -5.08 2.03 -0.27
CA ILE A 86 -5.54 3.41 -0.31
C ILE A 86 -6.29 3.65 -1.62
N ILE A 87 -7.58 3.92 -1.53
CA ILE A 87 -8.42 4.18 -2.69
C ILE A 87 -9.09 5.55 -2.60
N MET A 88 -9.30 6.16 -3.76
CA MET A 88 -9.98 7.45 -3.86
C MET A 88 -10.86 7.54 -5.10
N GLY A 89 -11.92 8.35 -5.01
CA GLY A 89 -12.90 8.48 -6.08
C GLY A 89 -12.37 9.22 -7.30
N SER A 90 -11.40 10.12 -7.12
CA SER A 90 -10.82 10.98 -8.15
C SER A 90 -9.34 11.29 -7.86
N ASP A 91 -8.57 11.63 -8.89
CA ASP A 91 -7.19 12.12 -8.73
C ASP A 91 -7.10 13.45 -7.95
N SER A 92 -8.14 14.28 -8.03
CA SER A 92 -8.29 15.50 -7.23
C SER A 92 -8.28 15.26 -5.72
N ASP A 93 -8.56 14.02 -5.26
CA ASP A 93 -8.51 13.64 -3.85
C ASP A 93 -7.06 13.30 -3.40
N LEU A 94 -6.14 13.03 -4.34
CA LEU A 94 -4.77 12.59 -4.06
C LEU A 94 -3.97 13.56 -3.18
N PRO A 95 -4.06 14.90 -3.33
CA PRO A 95 -3.37 15.83 -2.45
C PRO A 95 -3.73 15.67 -0.96
N CYS A 96 -4.96 15.27 -0.66
CA CYS A 96 -5.39 14.89 0.70
C CYS A 96 -4.91 13.47 1.02
N MET A 97 -5.23 12.51 0.16
CA MET A 97 -5.04 11.08 0.45
C MET A 97 -3.57 10.63 0.56
N LYS A 98 -2.63 11.36 -0.05
CA LYS A 98 -1.20 11.05 0.06
C LYS A 98 -0.70 11.09 1.52
N ALA A 99 -1.34 11.85 2.41
CA ALA A 99 -0.92 11.91 3.81
C ALA A 99 -1.12 10.57 4.53
N ALA A 100 -2.07 9.72 4.06
CA ALA A 100 -2.17 8.34 4.55
C ALA A 100 -0.94 7.52 4.13
N ALA A 101 -0.52 7.64 2.87
CA ALA A 101 0.66 6.97 2.33
C ALA A 101 1.95 7.40 3.06
N GLU A 102 2.12 8.71 3.28
CA GLU A 102 3.27 9.27 4.01
C GLU A 102 3.38 8.71 5.45
N GLU A 103 2.26 8.52 6.15
CA GLU A 103 2.27 7.87 7.46
C GLU A 103 2.56 6.37 7.36
N LEU A 104 2.04 5.66 6.36
CA LEU A 104 2.36 4.24 6.18
C LEU A 104 3.84 4.02 5.84
N ASP A 105 4.44 4.87 5.01
CA ASP A 105 5.88 4.89 4.71
C ASP A 105 6.70 5.07 5.99
N ARG A 106 6.31 6.03 6.84
CA ARG A 106 6.97 6.30 8.12
C ARG A 106 7.02 5.07 9.04
N PHE A 107 5.97 4.26 9.02
CA PHE A 107 5.88 3.02 9.80
C PHE A 107 6.44 1.79 9.07
N GLY A 108 6.78 1.92 7.79
CA GLY A 108 7.24 0.82 6.94
C GLY A 108 6.14 -0.21 6.66
N VAL A 109 4.88 0.23 6.54
CA VAL A 109 3.74 -0.62 6.22
C VAL A 109 3.52 -0.56 4.71
N PRO A 110 3.61 -1.70 3.98
CA PRO A 110 3.41 -1.70 2.54
C PRO A 110 1.96 -1.41 2.17
N TYR A 111 1.78 -0.58 1.15
CA TYR A 111 0.46 -0.20 0.67
C TYR A 111 0.43 -0.12 -0.85
N GLU A 112 -0.79 -0.09 -1.37
CA GLU A 112 -1.07 0.33 -2.75
C GLU A 112 -1.95 1.58 -2.72
N ILE A 113 -1.86 2.40 -3.77
CA ILE A 113 -2.68 3.60 -3.93
C ILE A 113 -3.31 3.58 -5.32
N SER A 114 -4.64 3.75 -5.41
CA SER A 114 -5.36 3.65 -6.68
C SER A 114 -6.61 4.53 -6.75
N ILE A 115 -7.05 4.82 -7.97
CA ILE A 115 -8.31 5.50 -8.25
C ILE A 115 -9.39 4.44 -8.47
N VAL A 116 -10.44 4.51 -7.66
CA VAL A 116 -11.59 3.61 -7.65
C VAL A 116 -12.84 4.46 -7.42
N SER A 117 -13.64 4.70 -8.46
CA SER A 117 -14.78 5.61 -8.38
C SER A 117 -16.08 4.83 -8.20
N ALA A 118 -16.74 5.00 -7.06
CA ALA A 118 -18.03 4.36 -6.80
C ALA A 118 -19.10 4.72 -7.83
N HIS A 119 -19.08 5.95 -8.35
CA HIS A 119 -20.10 6.44 -9.29
C HIS A 119 -19.75 6.24 -10.76
N ARG A 120 -18.46 6.29 -11.10
CA ARG A 120 -18.01 6.25 -12.51
C ARG A 120 -17.48 4.87 -12.94
N THR A 121 -16.97 4.08 -12.00
CA THR A 121 -16.43 2.73 -12.24
C THR A 121 -16.93 1.75 -11.17
N PRO A 122 -18.26 1.58 -11.00
CA PRO A 122 -18.84 0.76 -9.94
C PRO A 122 -18.37 -0.71 -10.00
N ASP A 123 -18.21 -1.28 -11.20
CA ASP A 123 -17.71 -2.66 -11.36
C ASP A 123 -16.27 -2.81 -10.87
N ARG A 124 -15.39 -1.83 -11.19
CA ARG A 124 -14.01 -1.81 -10.67
C ARG A 124 -13.99 -1.71 -9.14
N MET A 125 -14.88 -0.91 -8.55
CA MET A 125 -15.00 -0.80 -7.10
C MET A 125 -15.46 -2.13 -6.48
N PHE A 126 -16.46 -2.77 -7.08
CA PHE A 126 -16.95 -4.07 -6.66
C PHE A 126 -15.85 -5.12 -6.70
N GLU A 127 -15.15 -5.24 -7.83
CA GLU A 127 -14.03 -6.17 -8.01
C GLU A 127 -12.92 -5.91 -6.98
N TYR A 128 -12.57 -4.64 -6.75
CA TYR A 128 -11.56 -4.25 -5.77
C TYR A 128 -11.93 -4.72 -4.35
N ALA A 129 -13.14 -4.37 -3.90
CA ALA A 129 -13.60 -4.66 -2.54
C ALA A 129 -13.68 -6.17 -2.26
N HIS A 130 -14.24 -6.94 -3.20
CA HIS A 130 -14.35 -8.39 -3.09
C HIS A 130 -12.99 -9.08 -3.12
N ALA A 131 -12.07 -8.64 -3.97
CA ALA A 131 -10.76 -9.28 -4.10
C ALA A 131 -9.78 -8.91 -2.98
N ALA A 132 -9.94 -7.75 -2.32
CA ALA A 132 -8.96 -7.18 -1.40
C ALA A 132 -8.44 -8.18 -0.34
N HIS A 133 -9.34 -8.88 0.37
CA HIS A 133 -8.97 -9.84 1.43
C HIS A 133 -8.13 -11.02 0.91
N ASN A 134 -8.38 -11.47 -0.33
CA ASN A 134 -7.63 -12.55 -0.97
C ASN A 134 -6.24 -12.11 -1.45
N ARG A 135 -6.02 -10.80 -1.61
CA ARG A 135 -4.70 -10.24 -2.01
C ARG A 135 -3.78 -9.98 -0.83
N GLY A 136 -4.21 -10.24 0.40
CA GLY A 136 -3.43 -10.02 1.62
C GLY A 136 -3.64 -8.66 2.29
N ILE A 137 -4.48 -7.78 1.73
CA ILE A 137 -4.85 -6.51 2.35
C ILE A 137 -5.55 -6.78 3.69
N LYS A 138 -5.17 -6.00 4.69
CA LYS A 138 -5.69 -6.04 6.07
C LYS A 138 -6.61 -4.87 6.37
N VAL A 139 -6.38 -3.70 5.77
CA VAL A 139 -7.18 -2.48 5.99
C VAL A 139 -7.34 -1.74 4.66
N ILE A 140 -8.53 -1.19 4.41
CA ILE A 140 -8.77 -0.29 3.27
C ILE A 140 -8.98 1.13 3.79
N ILE A 141 -8.29 2.10 3.23
CA ILE A 141 -8.50 3.54 3.44
C ILE A 141 -9.17 4.09 2.19
N ALA A 142 -10.40 4.60 2.32
CA ALA A 142 -11.19 5.11 1.21
C ALA A 142 -11.48 6.60 1.37
N GLY A 143 -11.07 7.42 0.41
CA GLY A 143 -11.33 8.86 0.34
C GLY A 143 -12.41 9.22 -0.66
N ALA A 144 -13.35 10.08 -0.28
CA ALA A 144 -14.34 10.65 -1.20
C ALA A 144 -14.91 11.97 -0.70
N GLY A 145 -15.31 12.84 -1.65
CA GLY A 145 -15.94 14.14 -1.39
C GLY A 145 -17.41 14.20 -1.84
N GLY A 146 -18.20 15.08 -1.21
CA GLY A 146 -19.60 15.35 -1.59
C GLY A 146 -20.54 14.23 -1.15
N ALA A 147 -21.28 13.65 -2.10
CA ALA A 147 -22.01 12.40 -1.90
C ALA A 147 -21.03 11.21 -1.84
N ALA A 148 -20.29 11.13 -0.75
CA ALA A 148 -19.07 10.35 -0.61
C ALA A 148 -19.32 8.85 -0.35
N HIS A 149 -19.87 8.14 -1.35
CA HIS A 149 -20.32 6.75 -1.20
C HIS A 149 -19.22 5.68 -1.19
N LEU A 150 -18.00 6.02 -1.67
CA LEU A 150 -16.94 5.03 -1.84
C LEU A 150 -16.63 4.21 -0.57
N PRO A 151 -16.44 4.83 0.63
CA PRO A 151 -16.10 4.05 1.83
C PRO A 151 -17.23 3.11 2.25
N GLY A 152 -18.48 3.57 2.25
CA GLY A 152 -19.64 2.77 2.64
C GLY A 152 -19.91 1.61 1.69
N MET A 153 -19.80 1.85 0.38
CA MET A 153 -20.01 0.79 -0.63
C MET A 153 -18.91 -0.26 -0.59
N VAL A 154 -17.65 0.13 -0.38
CA VAL A 154 -16.54 -0.81 -0.23
C VAL A 154 -16.72 -1.65 1.05
N ALA A 155 -17.11 -1.02 2.16
CA ALA A 155 -17.39 -1.72 3.42
C ALA A 155 -18.53 -2.74 3.28
N ALA A 156 -19.52 -2.49 2.43
CA ALA A 156 -20.62 -3.42 2.17
C ALA A 156 -20.19 -4.69 1.40
N MET A 157 -19.03 -4.66 0.74
CA MET A 157 -18.59 -5.70 -0.21
C MET A 157 -17.31 -6.43 0.25
N THR A 158 -16.79 -6.10 1.43
CA THR A 158 -15.54 -6.67 1.95
C THR A 158 -15.65 -7.03 3.42
N PRO A 159 -15.03 -8.13 3.88
CA PRO A 159 -14.97 -8.45 5.31
C PRO A 159 -13.90 -7.63 6.07
N LEU A 160 -13.11 -6.83 5.36
CA LEU A 160 -12.00 -6.06 5.93
C LEU A 160 -12.51 -4.77 6.60
N PRO A 161 -11.79 -4.26 7.61
CA PRO A 161 -12.04 -2.92 8.13
C PRO A 161 -11.81 -1.87 7.04
N VAL A 162 -12.77 -0.95 6.91
CA VAL A 162 -12.70 0.21 6.00
C VAL A 162 -12.66 1.50 6.81
N ILE A 163 -11.64 2.31 6.56
CA ILE A 163 -11.46 3.64 7.12
C ILE A 163 -11.92 4.66 6.08
N GLY A 164 -12.87 5.50 6.46
CA GLY A 164 -13.40 6.54 5.57
C GLY A 164 -12.74 7.89 5.84
N VAL A 165 -12.21 8.52 4.79
CA VAL A 165 -11.66 9.88 4.83
C VAL A 165 -12.62 10.82 4.09
N PRO A 166 -13.36 11.68 4.81
CA PRO A 166 -14.18 12.69 4.17
C PRO A 166 -13.30 13.74 3.51
N VAL A 167 -13.33 13.85 2.19
CA VAL A 167 -12.57 14.87 1.46
C VAL A 167 -13.39 16.16 1.41
N LYS A 168 -12.77 17.29 1.71
CA LYS A 168 -13.42 18.59 1.77
C LYS A 168 -13.96 18.99 0.40
N THR A 169 -15.22 19.41 0.39
CA THR A 169 -15.86 20.06 -0.76
C THR A 169 -15.83 21.57 -0.61
N THR A 170 -15.87 22.29 -1.74
CA THR A 170 -15.94 23.76 -1.74
C THR A 170 -17.24 24.27 -1.13
N ALA A 171 -18.36 23.62 -1.43
CA ALA A 171 -19.69 24.12 -1.06
C ALA A 171 -20.00 23.98 0.44
N LEU A 172 -19.68 22.84 1.04
CA LEU A 172 -20.09 22.50 2.41
C LEU A 172 -18.91 22.18 3.35
N SER A 173 -17.69 22.50 2.91
CA SER A 173 -16.46 22.26 3.66
C SER A 173 -16.30 20.81 4.13
N GLY A 174 -16.83 19.86 3.35
CA GLY A 174 -16.76 18.43 3.66
C GLY A 174 -17.79 17.91 4.67
N ASN A 175 -18.75 18.72 5.13
CA ASN A 175 -19.84 18.22 5.98
C ASN A 175 -20.75 17.22 5.24
N ASP A 176 -20.98 17.46 3.95
CA ASP A 176 -21.61 16.52 3.04
C ASP A 176 -20.84 15.20 2.97
N SER A 177 -19.52 15.29 2.77
CA SER A 177 -18.64 14.12 2.75
C SER A 177 -18.68 13.36 4.08
N LEU A 178 -18.60 14.08 5.20
CA LEU A 178 -18.58 13.52 6.55
C LEU A 178 -19.86 12.76 6.82
N LEU A 179 -21.01 13.41 6.65
CA LEU A 179 -22.31 12.79 6.91
C LEU A 179 -22.61 11.63 5.97
N SER A 180 -22.13 11.68 4.71
CA SER A 180 -22.26 10.57 3.76
C SER A 180 -21.46 9.33 4.18
N ILE A 181 -20.37 9.50 4.93
CA ILE A 181 -19.47 8.41 5.33
C ILE A 181 -19.78 7.90 6.74
N VAL A 182 -20.01 8.78 7.71
CA VAL A 182 -20.10 8.41 9.13
C VAL A 182 -21.46 7.84 9.53
N GLN A 183 -22.53 8.25 8.85
CA GLN A 183 -23.91 7.87 9.19
C GLN A 183 -24.34 6.53 8.58
N MET A 184 -23.43 5.56 8.52
CA MET A 184 -23.76 4.23 8.01
C MET A 184 -24.85 3.56 8.86
N PRO A 185 -25.90 2.98 8.26
CA PRO A 185 -26.87 2.20 9.00
C PRO A 185 -26.26 0.96 9.67
N LYS A 186 -27.02 0.36 10.60
CA LYS A 186 -26.62 -0.89 11.27
C LYS A 186 -26.25 -1.99 10.26
N GLY A 187 -25.07 -2.58 10.44
CA GLY A 187 -24.62 -3.78 9.72
C GLY A 187 -23.37 -3.58 8.87
N VAL A 188 -23.11 -2.35 8.39
CA VAL A 188 -21.97 -2.05 7.50
C VAL A 188 -21.17 -0.87 8.07
N PRO A 189 -20.28 -1.10 9.04
CA PRO A 189 -19.56 -0.01 9.70
C PRO A 189 -18.44 0.56 8.80
N VAL A 190 -18.21 1.87 8.93
CA VAL A 190 -17.03 2.55 8.41
C VAL A 190 -16.35 3.29 9.56
N ALA A 191 -15.04 3.12 9.72
CA ALA A 191 -14.26 3.86 10.70
C ALA A 191 -13.91 5.24 10.13
N THR A 192 -14.77 6.24 10.36
CA THR A 192 -14.59 7.58 9.80
C THR A 192 -13.60 8.41 10.61
N VAL A 193 -12.64 9.05 9.92
CA VAL A 193 -11.73 10.05 10.52
C VAL A 193 -12.19 11.48 10.20
N ALA A 194 -11.46 12.49 10.71
CA ALA A 194 -11.77 13.88 10.45
C ALA A 194 -11.67 14.25 8.95
N ILE A 195 -12.38 15.31 8.55
CA ILE A 195 -12.35 15.86 7.18
C ILE A 195 -10.90 16.20 6.80
N ASP A 196 -10.50 15.83 5.59
CA ASP A 196 -9.15 16.00 5.01
C ASP A 196 -8.01 15.35 5.83
N ASN A 197 -8.31 14.46 6.79
CA ASN A 197 -7.30 13.90 7.69
C ASN A 197 -6.89 12.48 7.31
N ALA A 198 -6.35 12.32 6.10
CA ALA A 198 -5.81 11.05 5.64
C ALA A 198 -4.59 10.58 6.47
N ALA A 199 -3.82 11.49 7.07
CA ALA A 199 -2.74 11.14 7.98
C ALA A 199 -3.27 10.28 9.16
N ASN A 200 -4.34 10.72 9.82
CA ASN A 200 -4.96 9.92 10.88
C ASN A 200 -5.57 8.61 10.37
N ALA A 201 -5.98 8.54 9.10
CA ALA A 201 -6.41 7.29 8.50
C ALA A 201 -5.25 6.29 8.39
N GLY A 202 -4.07 6.75 7.95
CA GLY A 202 -2.84 5.96 7.95
C GLY A 202 -2.46 5.48 9.35
N LEU A 203 -2.44 6.38 10.34
CA LEU A 203 -2.16 6.03 11.74
C LEU A 203 -3.18 5.05 12.33
N LEU A 204 -4.47 5.18 11.98
CA LEU A 204 -5.51 4.25 12.41
C LEU A 204 -5.31 2.86 11.78
N ALA A 205 -4.93 2.79 10.50
CA ALA A 205 -4.58 1.52 9.85
C ALA A 205 -3.37 0.86 10.52
N VAL A 206 -2.33 1.64 10.87
CA VAL A 206 -1.18 1.15 11.64
C VAL A 206 -1.61 0.58 12.98
N ARG A 207 -2.51 1.25 13.71
CA ARG A 207 -3.05 0.73 14.99
C ARG A 207 -3.84 -0.55 14.81
N MET A 208 -4.67 -0.65 13.77
CA MET A 208 -5.46 -1.85 13.47
C MET A 208 -4.56 -3.07 13.22
N ILE A 209 -3.51 -2.91 12.42
CA ILE A 209 -2.54 -3.99 12.14
C ILE A 209 -1.71 -4.28 13.41
N GLY A 210 -1.21 -3.23 14.06
CA GLY A 210 -0.38 -3.31 15.26
C GLY A 210 -1.08 -3.95 16.47
N ALA A 211 -2.42 -4.01 16.50
CA ALA A 211 -3.14 -4.77 17.51
C ALA A 211 -2.78 -6.27 17.52
N SER A 212 -2.27 -6.80 16.40
CA SER A 212 -1.81 -8.19 16.25
C SER A 212 -0.34 -8.32 15.80
N ASP A 213 0.32 -7.21 15.47
CA ASP A 213 1.72 -7.16 15.03
C ASP A 213 2.56 -6.42 16.09
N ARG A 214 3.35 -7.19 16.86
CA ARG A 214 4.11 -6.64 17.99
C ARG A 214 5.18 -5.62 17.57
N PRO A 215 6.02 -5.87 16.54
CA PRO A 215 6.95 -4.85 16.04
C PRO A 215 6.27 -3.54 15.64
N LEU A 216 5.10 -3.60 14.99
CA LEU A 216 4.37 -2.40 14.61
C LEU A 216 3.75 -1.67 15.81
N LEU A 217 3.28 -2.41 16.81
CA LEU A 217 2.82 -1.85 18.08
C LEU A 217 3.93 -1.08 18.80
N ASP A 218 5.14 -1.64 18.86
CA ASP A 218 6.28 -0.99 19.51
C ASP A 218 6.67 0.32 18.79
N LYS A 219 6.62 0.35 17.44
CA LYS A 219 6.78 1.58 16.66
C LYS A 219 5.72 2.64 17.01
N MET A 220 4.46 2.23 17.21
CA MET A 220 3.38 3.15 17.60
C MET A 220 3.59 3.71 19.02
N ILE A 221 4.09 2.90 19.96
CA ILE A 221 4.46 3.36 21.31
C ILE A 221 5.56 4.43 21.22
N GLN A 222 6.61 4.18 20.43
CA GLN A 222 7.70 5.16 20.22
C GLN A 222 7.20 6.45 19.56
N PHE A 223 6.30 6.33 18.59
CA PHE A 223 5.67 7.49 17.94
C PHE A 223 4.91 8.37 18.94
N LEU A 224 4.15 7.78 19.86
CA LEU A 224 3.42 8.51 20.90
C LEU A 224 4.38 9.21 21.89
N ALA A 225 5.43 8.52 22.33
CA ALA A 225 6.45 9.11 23.21
C ALA A 225 7.15 10.30 22.54
N LYS A 226 7.47 10.19 21.24
CA LYS A 226 8.08 11.29 20.48
C LYS A 226 7.15 12.50 20.36
N GLN A 227 5.84 12.29 20.15
CA GLN A 227 4.89 13.40 20.12
C GLN A 227 4.80 14.14 21.45
N GLU A 228 4.84 13.41 22.57
CA GLU A 228 4.89 14.00 23.90
C GLU A 228 6.15 14.86 24.08
N GLU A 229 7.32 14.33 23.73
CA GLU A 229 8.60 15.05 23.76
C GLU A 229 8.55 16.34 22.92
N GLU A 230 8.03 16.27 21.69
CA GLU A 230 7.90 17.43 20.81
C GLU A 230 6.99 18.52 21.39
N VAL A 231 5.89 18.14 22.05
CA VAL A 231 4.97 19.09 22.69
C VAL A 231 5.63 19.72 23.92
N LEU A 232 6.27 18.93 24.78
CA LEU A 232 6.98 19.44 25.96
C LEU A 232 8.10 20.41 25.56
N ALA A 233 8.85 20.11 24.50
CA ALA A 233 9.88 20.99 23.97
C ALA A 233 9.29 22.32 23.45
N LYS A 234 8.16 22.28 22.74
CA LYS A 234 7.45 23.49 22.26
C LYS A 234 6.90 24.31 23.41
N ALA A 235 6.34 23.66 24.44
CA ALA A 235 5.81 24.30 25.65
C ALA A 235 6.93 25.03 26.41
N ALA A 236 8.02 24.34 26.76
CA ALA A 236 9.16 24.92 27.45
C ALA A 236 9.77 26.10 26.67
N ARG A 237 9.83 25.99 25.34
CA ARG A 237 10.29 27.09 24.47
C ARG A 237 9.36 28.29 24.56
N LEU A 238 8.04 28.09 24.43
CA LEU A 238 7.05 29.15 24.50
C LEU A 238 7.07 29.88 25.86
N GLU A 239 7.18 29.13 26.95
CA GLU A 239 7.29 29.67 28.32
C GLU A 239 8.57 30.50 28.51
N LYS A 240 9.69 30.05 27.91
CA LYS A 240 10.99 30.74 28.03
C LYS A 240 11.07 32.05 27.27
N ILE A 241 10.55 32.10 26.04
CA ILE A 241 10.73 33.26 25.14
C ILE A 241 9.49 34.14 25.01
N GLY A 242 8.34 33.70 25.53
CA GLY A 242 7.06 34.39 25.42
C GLY A 242 6.44 34.29 24.01
N TYR A 243 5.14 34.58 23.91
CA TYR A 243 4.38 34.38 22.66
C TYR A 243 4.88 35.27 21.51
N ALA A 244 5.31 36.50 21.79
CA ALA A 244 5.74 37.45 20.77
C ALA A 244 7.00 36.98 20.04
N ALA A 245 8.05 36.57 20.78
CA ALA A 245 9.27 36.04 20.18
C ALA A 245 9.04 34.65 19.54
N TYR A 246 8.14 33.84 20.10
CA TYR A 246 7.81 32.53 19.54
C TYR A 246 7.18 32.65 18.14
N LEU A 247 6.22 33.56 17.95
CA LEU A 247 5.58 33.79 16.64
C LEU A 247 6.54 34.36 15.60
N ALA A 248 7.49 35.21 16.00
CA ALA A 248 8.49 35.77 15.08
C ALA A 248 9.50 34.73 14.56
N SER A 249 9.53 33.54 15.15
CA SER A 249 10.50 32.47 14.86
C SER A 249 9.88 31.22 14.22
N LYS A 250 8.59 31.28 13.90
CA LYS A 250 7.79 30.19 13.36
C LYS A 250 7.56 30.41 11.88
#